data_AF-A0A5C7YWV9-F1
#
_entry.id   AF-A0A5C7YWV9-F1
#
_cell.length_a   1.000
_cell.length_b   1.000
_cell.length_c   1.000
_cell.angle_alpha   90.00
_cell.angle_beta   90.00
_cell.angle_gamma   90.00
#
_symmetry.space_group_name_H-M   'P 1'
#
loop_
_entity.id
_entity.type
_entity.pdbx_description
1 polymer ?
#
loop_
_entity_poly.entity_id
_entity_poly.type
_entity_poly.pdbx_seq_one_letter_code
_entity_poly.pdbx_strand_id
1 'polypeptide(L)'
;MSTKNKIYLLLSIVVLLMTFVGIFQKFETIHFIGFETEIIWIPIWIALVILPLLNLYEIAVNTDDYNKYYWLALLLNVISIFFILRYFEIELLS
;
A
#
# COMPACT_ATOMS: atom_id res chain seq x y z
N MET A 1 3.55 21.16 10.49
CA MET A 1 3.29 20.29 9.31
C MET A 1 4.62 19.79 8.78
N SER A 2 5.04 18.59 9.20
CA SER A 2 6.33 18.00 8.82
C SER A 2 6.28 17.45 7.40
N THR A 3 7.32 17.68 6.58
CA THR A 3 7.48 17.12 5.22
C THR A 3 7.19 15.61 5.15
N LYS A 4 7.43 14.89 6.25
CA LYS A 4 7.17 13.45 6.42
C LYS A 4 5.72 13.05 6.09
N ASN A 5 4.72 13.84 6.50
CA ASN A 5 3.31 13.48 6.28
C ASN A 5 2.90 13.53 4.80
N LYS A 6 3.44 14.49 4.05
CA LYS A 6 3.25 14.60 2.60
C LYS A 6 3.93 13.45 1.88
N ILE A 7 5.12 13.04 2.34
CA ILE A 7 5.84 11.90 1.75
C ILE A 7 5.03 10.62 1.93
N TYR A 8 4.50 10.35 3.11
CA TYR A 8 3.71 9.13 3.35
C TYR A 8 2.42 9.11 2.53
N LEU A 9 1.76 10.27 2.40
CA LEU A 9 0.60 10.40 1.51
C LEU A 9 0.99 10.15 0.04
N LEU A 10 2.06 10.77 -0.43
CA LEU A 10 2.53 10.59 -1.81
C LEU A 10 2.87 9.12 -2.09
N LEU A 11 3.60 8.46 -1.20
CA LEU A 11 3.92 7.03 -1.34
C LEU A 11 2.65 6.18 -1.37
N SER A 12 1.65 6.50 -0.53
CA SER A 12 0.37 5.78 -0.52
C SER A 12 -0.41 5.96 -1.82
N ILE A 13 -0.40 7.16 -2.40
CA ILE A 13 -0.98 7.42 -3.73
C ILE A 13 -0.24 6.62 -4.82
N VAL A 14 1.09 6.63 -4.80
CA VAL A 14 1.91 5.89 -5.77
C VAL A 14 1.62 4.39 -5.68
N VAL A 15 1.52 3.82 -4.48
CA VAL A 15 1.18 2.40 -4.29
C VAL A 15 -0.20 2.07 -4.82
N LEU A 16 -1.21 2.93 -4.61
CA LEU A 16 -2.53 2.74 -5.17
C LEU A 16 -2.51 2.75 -6.71
N LEU A 17 -1.78 3.70 -7.31
CA LEU A 17 -1.63 3.76 -8.77
C LEU A 17 -0.89 2.53 -9.32
N MET A 18 0.20 2.10 -8.67
CA MET A 18 0.91 0.87 -9.04
C MET A 18 0.01 -0.36 -8.90
N THR A 19 -0.84 -0.40 -7.88
CA THR A 19 -1.83 -1.48 -7.70
C THR A 19 -2.77 -1.55 -8.90
N PHE A 20 -3.35 -0.42 -9.32
CA PHE A 20 -4.19 -0.42 -10.51
C PHE A 20 -3.42 -0.80 -11.77
N VAL A 21 -2.19 -0.32 -11.94
CA VAL A 21 -1.34 -0.71 -13.07
C VAL A 21 -1.09 -2.22 -13.07
N GLY A 22 -0.78 -2.82 -11.92
CA GLY A 22 -0.60 -4.27 -11.78
C GLY A 22 -1.86 -5.08 -12.06
N ILE A 23 -3.04 -4.55 -11.72
CA ILE A 23 -4.33 -5.21 -12.02
C ILE A 23 -4.64 -5.19 -13.52
N PHE A 24 -4.38 -4.09 -14.21
CA PHE A 24 -4.81 -3.89 -15.60
C PHE A 24 -3.76 -4.26 -16.66
N GLN A 25 -2.49 -4.43 -16.28
CA GLN A 25 -1.39 -4.73 -17.19
C GLN A 25 -0.67 -6.00 -16.77
N LYS A 26 -0.19 -6.75 -17.77
CA LYS A 26 0.64 -7.94 -17.54
C LYS A 26 2.10 -7.54 -17.45
N PHE A 27 2.81 -8.08 -16.49
CA PHE A 27 4.25 -7.84 -16.29
C PHE A 27 5.04 -9.14 -16.40
N GLU A 28 6.36 -9.03 -16.53
CA GLU A 28 7.22 -10.21 -16.55
C GLU A 28 7.11 -10.97 -15.22
N THR A 29 6.83 -12.26 -15.33
CA THR A 29 6.82 -13.20 -14.22
C THR A 29 8.25 -13.58 -13.86
N ILE A 30 8.59 -13.48 -12.57
CA ILE A 30 9.86 -13.94 -12.04
C ILE A 30 9.63 -15.10 -11.07
N HIS A 31 10.57 -16.04 -11.05
CA HIS A 31 10.64 -17.04 -10.00
C HIS A 31 11.35 -16.43 -8.79
N PHE A 32 10.60 -16.29 -7.70
CA PHE A 32 11.14 -15.80 -6.44
C PHE A 32 10.79 -16.79 -5.34
N ILE A 33 11.78 -17.34 -4.65
CA ILE A 33 11.64 -18.22 -3.47
C ILE A 33 10.49 -19.23 -3.61
N GLY A 34 10.50 -20.02 -4.69
CA GLY A 34 9.54 -21.11 -4.89
C GLY A 34 8.12 -20.71 -5.32
N PHE A 35 7.88 -19.43 -5.66
CA PHE A 35 6.63 -18.97 -6.26
C PHE A 35 6.88 -18.13 -7.51
N GLU A 36 5.87 -18.08 -8.39
CA GLU A 36 5.84 -17.22 -9.57
C GLU A 36 5.03 -15.96 -9.24
N THR A 37 5.63 -14.78 -9.44
CA THR A 37 4.93 -13.50 -9.28
C THR A 37 5.38 -12.53 -10.35
N GLU A 38 4.48 -11.65 -10.79
CA GLU A 38 4.90 -10.59 -11.69
C GLU A 38 5.74 -9.55 -10.94
N ILE A 39 6.79 -9.05 -11.59
CA ILE A 39 7.80 -8.19 -10.95
C ILE A 39 7.21 -6.93 -10.29
N ILE A 40 6.09 -6.41 -10.79
CA ILE A 40 5.42 -5.23 -10.23
C ILE A 40 4.85 -5.47 -8.82
N TRP A 41 4.47 -6.71 -8.49
CA TRP A 41 3.84 -7.03 -7.23
C TRP A 41 4.80 -6.96 -6.05
N ILE A 42 6.10 -7.18 -6.27
CA ILE A 42 7.12 -7.18 -5.22
C ILE A 42 7.19 -5.82 -4.49
N PRO A 43 7.45 -4.68 -5.17
CA PRO A 43 7.47 -3.39 -4.50
C PRO A 43 6.09 -3.01 -3.92
N ILE A 44 4.99 -3.42 -4.56
CA ILE A 44 3.63 -3.18 -4.06
C ILE A 44 3.45 -3.87 -2.71
N TRP A 45 3.74 -5.17 -2.60
CA TRP A 45 3.59 -5.94 -1.36
C TRP A 45 4.42 -5.37 -0.21
N ILE A 46 5.68 -4.99 -0.48
CA ILE A 46 6.55 -4.39 0.54
C ILE A 46 5.93 -3.09 1.07
N ALA A 47 5.50 -2.21 0.17
CA ALA A 47 4.92 -0.93 0.55
C ALA A 47 3.56 -1.10 1.23
N LEU A 48 2.76 -2.09 0.81
CA LEU A 48 1.47 -2.43 1.37
C LEU A 48 1.55 -2.81 2.84
N VAL A 49 2.62 -3.51 3.25
CA VAL A 49 2.83 -3.91 4.64
C VAL A 49 3.39 -2.75 5.47
N ILE A 50 4.40 -2.04 4.93
CA ILE A 50 5.16 -1.05 5.70
C ILE A 50 4.37 0.26 5.89
N LEU A 51 3.76 0.80 4.83
CA LEU A 51 3.13 2.13 4.88
C LEU A 51 1.96 2.26 5.87
N PRO A 52 0.99 1.33 5.93
CA PRO A 52 -0.08 1.42 6.92
C PRO A 52 0.46 1.38 8.35
N LEU A 53 1.47 0.55 8.63
CA LEU A 53 2.10 0.48 9.95
C LEU A 53 2.79 1.80 10.33
N LEU A 54 3.51 2.42 9.40
CA LEU A 54 4.11 3.73 9.61
C LEU A 54 3.05 4.83 9.83
N ASN A 55 1.97 4.82 9.03
CA ASN A 55 0.88 5.78 9.22
C ASN A 55 0.19 5.61 10.58
N LEU A 56 -0.08 4.36 10.99
CA LEU A 56 -0.63 4.05 12.32
C LEU A 56 0.31 4.48 13.45
N TYR A 57 1.60 4.22 13.32
CA TYR A 57 2.60 4.65 14.30
C TYR A 57 2.58 6.18 14.48
N GLU A 58 2.59 6.93 13.38
CA GLU A 58 2.55 8.39 13.45
C GLU A 58 1.24 8.92 14.04
N ILE A 59 0.10 8.28 13.75
CA ILE A 59 -1.20 8.65 14.34
C ILE A 59 -1.21 8.36 15.84
N ALA A 60 -0.68 7.20 16.27
CA ALA A 60 -0.69 6.76 17.66
C ALA A 60 0.26 7.57 18.54
N VAL A 61 1.39 8.02 17.99
CA VAL A 61 2.39 8.80 18.75
C VAL A 61 2.04 10.29 18.81
N ASN A 62 1.38 10.85 17.77
CA ASN A 62 1.06 12.27 17.69
C ASN A 62 -0.45 12.52 17.92
N THR A 63 -0.96 12.18 19.10
CA THR A 63 -2.40 12.26 19.42
C THR A 63 -2.94 13.68 19.58
N ASP A 64 -2.08 14.62 19.97
CA ASP A 64 -2.49 16.00 20.27
C ASP A 64 -2.68 16.84 19.00
N ASP A 65 -2.06 16.40 17.89
CA ASP A 65 -2.07 17.09 16.60
C ASP A 65 -2.74 16.21 15.53
N TYR A 66 -4.06 16.35 15.36
CA TYR A 66 -4.79 15.65 14.31
C TYR A 66 -4.17 15.94 12.92
N ASN A 67 -3.54 14.92 12.33
CA ASN A 67 -2.87 15.04 11.05
C ASN A 67 -3.65 14.32 9.95
N LYS A 68 -4.52 15.09 9.27
CA LYS A 68 -5.34 14.60 8.14
C LYS A 68 -4.56 13.87 7.04
N TYR A 69 -3.28 14.17 6.87
CA TYR A 69 -2.46 13.55 5.83
C TYR A 69 -2.12 12.09 6.17
N TYR A 70 -1.83 11.77 7.44
CA TYR A 70 -1.59 10.38 7.85
C TYR A 70 -2.87 9.55 7.79
N TRP A 71 -4.00 10.12 8.21
CA TRP A 71 -5.31 9.47 8.09
C TRP A 71 -5.69 9.20 6.63
N LEU A 72 -5.50 10.18 5.74
CA LEU A 72 -5.76 10.00 4.32
C LEU A 72 -4.81 8.97 3.69
N ALA A 73 -3.53 9.00 4.05
CA ALA A 73 -2.55 8.00 3.60
C ALA A 73 -2.96 6.58 4.03
N LEU A 74 -3.36 6.42 5.30
CA LEU A 74 -3.84 5.15 5.83
C LEU A 74 -5.09 4.65 5.08
N LEU A 75 -6.07 5.53 4.82
CA LEU A 75 -7.25 5.19 4.04
C LEU A 75 -6.87 4.68 2.63
N LEU A 76 -5.94 5.35 1.95
CA LEU A 76 -5.45 4.90 0.65
C LEU A 76 -4.77 3.54 0.74
N ASN A 77 -3.99 3.27 1.79
CA ASN A 77 -3.38 1.95 1.99
C ASN A 77 -4.45 0.86 2.20
N VAL A 78 -5.50 1.13 2.98
CA VAL A 78 -6.62 0.19 3.16
C VAL A 78 -7.33 -0.10 1.84
N ILE A 79 -7.55 0.92 1.02
CA ILE A 79 -8.13 0.76 -0.32
C ILE A 79 -7.20 -0.11 -1.21
N SER A 80 -5.89 0.14 -1.20
CA SER A 80 -4.93 -0.71 -1.92
C SER A 80 -4.98 -2.16 -1.44
N ILE A 81 -5.03 -2.39 -0.13
CA ILE A 81 -5.14 -3.75 0.46
C ILE A 81 -6.40 -4.43 -0.07
N PHE A 82 -7.55 -3.75 -0.03
CA PHE A 82 -8.80 -4.31 -0.52
C PHE A 82 -8.71 -4.77 -1.99
N PHE A 83 -8.16 -3.92 -2.87
CA PHE A 83 -8.01 -4.28 -4.29
C PHE A 83 -7.05 -5.44 -4.52
N ILE A 84 -5.94 -5.50 -3.79
CA ILE A 84 -4.97 -6.60 -3.90
C ILE A 84 -5.58 -7.91 -3.39
N LEU A 85 -6.23 -7.89 -2.23
CA LEU A 85 -6.91 -9.06 -1.68
C LEU A 85 -7.95 -9.60 -2.67
N ARG A 86 -8.71 -8.71 -3.31
CA ARG A 86 -9.69 -9.08 -4.33
C ARG A 86 -9.04 -9.64 -5.59
N TYR A 87 -7.96 -9.04 -6.06
CA TYR A 87 -7.25 -9.48 -7.27
C TYR A 87 -6.63 -10.86 -7.12
N PHE A 88 -6.04 -11.17 -5.96
CA PHE A 88 -5.46 -12.48 -5.67
C PHE A 88 -6.46 -13.50 -5.11
N GLU A 89 -7.77 -13.17 -5.10
CA GLU A 89 -8.84 -14.05 -4.61
C GLU A 89 -8.55 -14.61 -3.20
N ILE A 90 -7.95 -13.80 -2.33
CA ILE A 90 -7.64 -14.23 -0.96
C ILE A 90 -8.95 -14.44 -0.21
N GLU A 91 -9.10 -15.59 0.47
CA GLU A 91 -10.32 -16.10 1.12
C GLU A 91 -11.02 -15.13 2.10
N LEU A 92 -10.40 -14.01 2.44
CA LEU A 92 -11.00 -12.95 3.24
C LEU A 92 -12.10 -12.17 2.49
N LEU A 93 -12.09 -12.18 1.15
CA LEU A 93 -13.00 -11.43 0.27
C LEU A 93 -13.54 -12.27 -0.91
N SER A 94 -13.46 -13.61 -0.80
CA SER A 94 -13.97 -14.54 -1.83
C SER A 94 -15.50 -14.57 -1.90
#